data_AF-A0A2A3J1P5-F1
#
_entry.id   AF-A0A2A3J1P5-F1
#
_cell.length_a   1.000
_cell.length_b   1.000
_cell.length_c   1.000
_cell.angle_alpha   90.00
_cell.angle_beta   90.00
_cell.angle_gamma   90.00
#
_symmetry.space_group_name_H-M   'P 1'
#
loop_
_entity.id
_entity.type
_entity.pdbx_description
1 polymer ?
#
loop_
_entity_poly.entity_id
_entity_poly.type
_entity_poly.pdbx_seq_one_letter_code
_entity_poly.pdbx_strand_id
1 'polypeptide(L)' 'MDTMSVSAAAVRSTTSVADARESTREFLEGLVPAVAAEAAETVVLVVSELVTNALRHGGGTCTLDLTAHPAASK' A
#
# COMPACT_ATOMS: atom_id res chain seq x y z
N MET A 1 -11.34 11.09 20.65
CA MET A 1 -10.22 10.73 19.75
C MET A 1 -10.84 9.98 18.60
N ASP A 2 -11.31 10.73 17.61
CA ASP A 2 -11.97 10.18 16.43
C ASP A 2 -10.87 9.73 15.47
N THR A 3 -10.59 8.44 15.47
CA THR A 3 -9.75 7.81 14.44
C THR A 3 -10.48 7.96 13.12
N MET A 4 -10.10 8.96 12.32
CA MET A 4 -10.51 9.03 10.92
C MET A 4 -9.84 7.86 10.19
N SER A 5 -10.53 6.72 10.16
CA SER A 5 -10.18 5.58 9.32
C SER A 5 -10.65 5.92 7.90
N VAL A 6 -9.71 6.32 7.05
CA VAL A 6 -9.97 6.43 5.62
C VAL A 6 -9.81 5.02 5.04
N SER A 7 -10.93 4.37 4.73
CA SER A 7 -10.92 3.16 3.91
C SER A 7 -10.64 3.58 2.47
N ALA A 8 -9.38 3.51 2.06
CA ALA A 8 -9.03 3.62 0.66
C ALA A 8 -9.57 2.36 -0.05
N ALA A 9 -10.14 2.56 -1.24
CA ALA A 9 -10.83 1.52 -1.99
C ALA A 9 -9.98 0.25 -2.10
N ALA A 10 -10.52 -0.88 -1.64
CA ALA A 10 -9.88 -2.19 -1.77
C ALA A 10 -9.53 -2.43 -3.24
N VAL A 11 -8.23 -2.50 -3.55
CA VAL A 11 -7.76 -2.79 -4.89
C VAL A 11 -8.21 -4.21 -5.22
N ARG A 12 -9.06 -4.32 -6.23
CA ARG A 12 -9.52 -5.61 -6.78
C ARG A 12 -8.29 -6.41 -7.19
N SER A 13 -8.13 -7.61 -6.62
CA SER A 13 -7.12 -8.64 -6.93
C SER A 13 -5.93 -8.14 -7.76
N THR A 14 -4.81 -7.84 -7.11
CA THR A 14 -3.59 -7.44 -7.83
C THR A 14 -3.12 -8.62 -8.69
N THR A 15 -3.38 -8.55 -9.99
CA THR A 15 -2.95 -9.57 -10.97
C THR A 15 -1.48 -9.44 -11.33
N SER A 16 -0.85 -8.30 -11.02
CA SER A 16 0.57 -8.08 -11.27
C SER A 16 1.24 -7.19 -10.22
N VAL A 17 2.58 -7.28 -10.15
CA VAL A 17 3.43 -6.42 -9.31
C VAL A 17 3.39 -4.96 -9.80
N ALA A 18 3.18 -4.73 -11.10
CA ALA A 18 3.09 -3.38 -11.66
C ALA A 18 1.83 -2.66 -11.15
N ASP A 19 0.67 -3.33 -11.19
CA ASP A 19 -0.59 -2.79 -10.68
C ASP A 19 -0.48 -2.46 -9.19
N ALA A 20 0.13 -3.35 -8.40
CA ALA A 20 0.35 -3.12 -6.97
C ALA A 20 1.22 -1.88 -6.69
N ARG A 21 2.26 -1.64 -7.51
CA ARG A 21 3.10 -0.44 -7.40
C ARG A 21 2.33 0.83 -7.73
N GLU A 22 1.55 0.81 -8.81
CA GLU A 22 0.74 1.95 -9.24
C GLU A 22 -0.31 2.31 -8.18
N SER A 23 -1.11 1.35 -7.72
CA SER A 23 -2.08 1.59 -6.66
C SER A 23 -1.46 2.06 -5.35
N THR A 24 -0.24 1.61 -5.02
CA THR A 24 0.48 2.10 -3.84
C THR A 24 0.89 3.56 -4.01
N ARG A 25 1.34 3.97 -5.20
CA ARG A 25 1.68 5.38 -5.46
C ARG A 25 0.45 6.27 -5.36
N GLU A 26 -0.65 5.89 -6.02
CA GLU A 26 -1.92 6.61 -5.95
C GLU A 26 -2.43 6.74 -4.51
N PHE A 27 -2.33 5.67 -3.72
CA PHE A 27 -2.68 5.69 -2.31
C PHE A 27 -1.84 6.70 -1.52
N LEU A 28 -0.52 6.70 -1.70
CA LEU A 28 0.41 7.59 -1.00
C LEU A 28 0.25 9.06 -1.41
N GLU A 29 -0.02 9.33 -2.69
CA GLU A 29 -0.31 10.67 -3.22
C GLU A 29 -1.60 11.26 -2.64
N GLY A 30 -2.56 10.40 -2.27
CA GLY A 30 -3.80 10.80 -1.62
C GLY A 30 -3.71 11.07 -0.11
N LEU A 31 -2.56 10.80 0.54
CA LEU A 31 -2.42 10.98 1.98
C LEU A 31 -2.19 12.44 2.38
N VAL A 32 -2.86 12.83 3.47
CA VAL A 32 -2.66 14.13 4.11
C VAL A 32 -2.38 13.90 5.60
N PRO A 33 -1.21 14.35 6.12
CA PRO A 33 -0.14 15.06 5.42
C PRO A 33 0.61 14.20 4.39
N ALA A 34 1.20 14.86 3.39
CA ALA A 34 1.98 14.19 2.36
C ALA A 34 3.15 13.40 2.95
N VAL A 35 3.37 12.21 2.41
CA VAL A 35 4.51 11.35 2.77
C VAL A 35 5.77 11.87 2.09
N ALA A 36 6.91 11.86 2.79
CA ALA A 36 8.20 12.21 2.19
C ALA A 36 8.54 11.25 1.04
N ALA A 37 9.10 11.78 -0.06
CA ALA A 37 9.39 11.00 -1.27
C ALA A 37 10.20 9.71 -1.00
N GLU A 38 11.27 9.81 -0.21
CA GLU A 38 12.09 8.65 0.21
C GLU A 38 11.28 7.56 0.93
N ALA A 39 10.36 7.96 1.81
CA ALA A 39 9.49 7.04 2.52
C ALA A 39 8.45 6.42 1.57
N ALA A 40 7.91 7.20 0.64
CA ALA A 40 6.99 6.70 -0.39
C ALA A 40 7.66 5.67 -1.31
N GLU A 41 8.89 5.93 -1.76
CA GLU A 41 9.68 4.98 -2.56
C GLU A 41 9.96 3.69 -1.80
N THR A 42 10.29 3.80 -0.51
CA THR A 42 10.49 2.64 0.37
C THR A 42 9.22 1.79 0.47
N VAL A 43 8.05 2.40 0.65
CA VAL A 43 6.78 1.67 0.71
C VAL A 43 6.49 0.96 -0.61
N VAL A 44 6.69 1.63 -1.75
CA VAL A 44 6.51 1.02 -3.08
C VAL A 44 7.44 -0.18 -3.27
N LEU A 45 8.70 -0.10 -2.83
CA LEU A 45 9.63 -1.22 -2.85
C LEU A 45 9.13 -2.39 -2.01
N VAL A 46 8.73 -2.13 -0.75
CA VAL A 46 8.22 -3.17 0.15
C VAL A 46 6.98 -3.85 -0.44
N VAL A 47 6.01 -3.10 -0.94
CA VAL A 47 4.82 -3.67 -1.59
C VAL A 47 5.22 -4.52 -2.79
N SER A 48 6.19 -4.08 -3.59
CA SER A 48 6.68 -4.84 -4.75
C SER A 48 7.22 -6.21 -4.36
N GLU A 49 8.05 -6.26 -3.32
CA GLU A 49 8.66 -7.50 -2.84
C GLU A 49 7.62 -8.42 -2.20
N LEU A 50 6.68 -7.85 -1.42
CA LEU A 50 5.59 -8.63 -0.82
C LEU A 50 4.69 -9.27 -1.87
N VAL A 51 4.27 -8.50 -2.88
CA VAL A 51 3.43 -9.03 -3.97
C VAL A 51 4.22 -10.03 -4.83
N THR A 52 5.51 -9.77 -5.10
CA THR A 52 6.36 -10.73 -5.81
C THR A 52 6.45 -12.06 -5.05
N ASN A 53 6.68 -12.01 -3.74
CA ASN A 53 6.73 -13.20 -2.91
C ASN A 53 5.39 -13.93 -2.87
N ALA A 54 4.28 -13.20 -2.73
CA ALA A 54 2.94 -13.78 -2.72
C ALA A 54 2.60 -14.47 -4.06
N LEU A 55 2.88 -13.83 -5.20
CA LEU A 55 2.61 -14.40 -6.51
C LEU A 55 3.51 -15.61 -6.82
N ARG A 56 4.77 -15.58 -6.37
CA ARG A 56 5.73 -16.67 -6.65
C ARG A 56 5.57 -17.87 -5.72
N HIS A 57 5.11 -17.64 -4.48
CA HIS A 57 5.15 -18.65 -3.42
C HIS A 57 3.79 -18.94 -2.76
N GLY A 58 2.79 -18.09 -2.93
CA GLY A 58 1.53 -18.18 -2.19
C GLY A 58 0.54 -19.23 -2.70
N GLY A 59 0.67 -19.68 -3.96
CA GLY A 59 -0.15 -20.76 -4.53
C GLY A 59 -1.66 -20.44 -4.65
N GLY A 60 -2.05 -19.16 -4.58
CA GLY A 60 -3.44 -18.71 -4.59
C GLY A 60 -3.58 -17.23 -4.95
N THR A 61 -4.76 -16.65 -4.72
CA THR A 61 -5.03 -15.24 -5.00
C THR A 61 -4.28 -14.32 -4.06
N CYS A 62 -3.68 -13.25 -4.61
CA CYS A 62 -3.07 -12.17 -3.84
C CYS A 62 -4.07 -11.01 -3.71
N THR A 63 -4.22 -10.48 -2.49
CA THR A 63 -5.02 -9.29 -2.20
C THR A 63 -4.14 -8.29 -1.47
N LEU A 64 -4.20 -7.02 -1.88
CA LEU A 64 -3.46 -5.91 -1.28
C LEU A 64 -4.46 -4.94 -0.63
N ASP A 65 -4.31 -4.71 0.67
CA ASP A 65 -5.04 -3.71 1.43
C ASP A 65 -4.05 -2.69 2.00
N LEU A 66 -4.30 -1.40 1.76
CA LEU A 66 -3.43 -0.30 2.16
C LEU A 66 -4.17 0.59 3.16
N THR A 67 -3.59 0.74 4.35
CA THR A 67 -4.13 1.60 5.42
C THR A 67 -3.03 2.48 5.98
N ALA A 68 -3.34 3.77 6.12
CA ALA A 68 -2.46 4.76 6.73
C ALA A 68 -2.98 5.09 8.12
N HIS A 69 -2.06 5.09 9.10
CA HIS A 69 -2.35 5.45 10.47
C HIS A 69 -1.55 6.69 10.82
N PRO A 70 -2.13 7.69 11.50
CA PRO A 70 -1.36 8.81 12.00
C PRO A 70 -0.25 8.29 12.92
N ALA A 71 0.96 8.80 12.77
CA ALA A 71 2.06 8.43 13.65
C ALA A 71 1.64 8.72 15.10
N ALA A 72 1.74 7.71 15.97
CA ALA A 72 1.50 7.92 17.39
C ALA A 72 2.48 9.00 17.88
N SER A 73 1.95 10.14 18.31
CA SER A 73 2.75 11.17 18.97
C SER A 73 3.36 10.53 20.22
N LYS A 74 4.68 10.43 20.26
CA LYS A 74 5.41 10.03 21.47
C LYS A 74 5.44 11.18 22.46
#